data_AF-A0AAP2Z5E7-F1
#
_entry.id   AF-A0AAP2Z5E7-F1
#
_cell.length_a   1.000
_cell.length_b   1.000
_cell.length_c   1.000
_cell.angle_alpha   90.00
_cell.angle_beta   90.00
_cell.angle_gamma   90.00
#
_symmetry.space_group_name_H-M   'P 1'
#
loop_
_entity.id
_entity.type
_entity.pdbx_description
1 polymer ?
#
loop_
_entity_poly.entity_id
_entity_poly.type
_entity_poly.pdbx_seq_one_letter_code
_entity_poly.pdbx_strand_id
1 'polypeptide(L)'
;MAEAEDPILGMREPGTLNPHPINIRVYDDQDDLEESFLNSIREMGILEPIVVDTEDTIISGHRRVAAATEVGLEEVPVRIKTFDSELEKREVLLHHNRRRAKTFSQKMREAEVLEEIERERAQERQGERTDLVENQSQGAEDDSESKSDYGKTRDKVADEVGIGSGRTYDKAKQVWDAAQNGDTVAQHEIERIETEGQSIHGAYEQVRERLNDGDGETTDEEETSETDSDSNSNDETLDPDELVLSAHVGTNDKVFPKVIDLHVDDGAAVADVTYGNGTFWKRVSSGKYNLRATDLDPAKSPDSDEGIDCRDLPYKDGELDCVVLDPPYAEGFYDGDRTNGSESEYWIKDRYANAADGELTYHEAVLHLYCEAGREADRVLDDAGKLIVKVQDEVSRNEQRLTHVEITNYYEEELGLTAEDLFVVVRPDTPVSPNIKRQRRARKNHSYFLVFEK
;
A
#
# COMPACT_ATOMS: atom_id res chain seq x y z
N MET A 1 -20.03 -25.48 14.97
CA MET A 1 -20.90 -24.41 14.43
C MET A 1 -21.99 -24.22 15.46
N ALA A 2 -21.90 -23.16 16.26
CA ALA A 2 -22.99 -22.78 17.15
C ALA A 2 -24.20 -22.39 16.28
N GLU A 3 -25.39 -22.86 16.64
CA GLU A 3 -26.63 -22.45 15.99
C GLU A 3 -26.80 -20.95 16.25
N ALA A 4 -26.66 -20.13 15.20
CA ALA A 4 -26.98 -18.71 15.31
C ALA A 4 -28.50 -18.59 15.41
N GLU A 5 -29.02 -18.32 16.61
CA GLU A 5 -30.41 -17.87 16.77
C GLU A 5 -30.62 -16.62 15.90
N ASP A 6 -31.68 -16.61 15.10
CA ASP A 6 -32.02 -15.46 14.25
C ASP A 6 -32.25 -14.23 15.16
N PRO A 7 -31.50 -13.12 14.97
CA PRO A 7 -31.64 -11.95 15.83
C PRO A 7 -33.03 -11.35 15.71
N ILE A 8 -33.65 -11.04 16.86
CA ILE A 8 -34.98 -10.42 16.92
C ILE A 8 -34.91 -9.04 16.28
N LEU A 9 -35.71 -8.83 15.23
CA LEU A 9 -35.87 -7.53 14.59
C LEU A 9 -36.90 -6.69 15.36
N GLY A 10 -36.52 -5.48 15.76
CA GLY A 10 -37.38 -4.54 16.46
C GLY A 10 -37.26 -3.12 15.92
N MET A 11 -38.10 -2.21 16.40
CA MET A 11 -37.99 -0.77 16.17
C MET A 11 -37.65 -0.09 17.50
N ARG A 12 -36.81 0.95 17.45
CA ARG A 12 -36.43 1.78 18.59
C ARG A 12 -36.37 3.24 18.18
N GLU A 13 -36.65 4.13 19.13
CA GLU A 13 -36.37 5.55 18.96
C GLU A 13 -34.83 5.75 18.97
N PRO A 14 -34.23 6.47 18.00
CA PRO A 14 -32.78 6.65 17.95
C PRO A 14 -32.18 7.21 19.23
N GLY A 15 -32.86 8.16 19.86
CA GLY A 15 -32.39 8.84 21.08
C GLY A 15 -32.42 7.97 22.34
N THR A 16 -33.05 6.79 22.30
CA THR A 16 -33.04 5.84 23.44
C THR A 16 -31.91 4.82 23.37
N LEU A 17 -31.19 4.76 22.25
CA LEU A 17 -30.09 3.82 22.05
C LEU A 17 -28.81 4.34 22.72
N ASN A 18 -28.11 3.46 23.45
CA ASN A 18 -26.94 3.84 24.22
C ASN A 18 -25.66 3.65 23.39
N PRO A 19 -24.84 4.69 23.17
CA PRO A 19 -23.54 4.52 22.51
C PRO A 19 -22.61 3.68 23.40
N HIS A 20 -21.99 2.66 22.81
CA HIS A 20 -21.03 1.84 23.54
C HIS A 20 -19.79 2.67 23.95
N PRO A 21 -19.30 2.58 25.19
CA PRO A 21 -18.18 3.39 25.69
C PRO A 21 -16.91 3.31 24.84
N ILE A 22 -16.56 2.12 24.33
CA ILE A 22 -15.42 1.95 23.41
C ILE A 22 -15.60 2.71 22.11
N ASN A 23 -16.82 2.78 21.56
CA ASN A 23 -17.03 3.52 20.33
C ASN A 23 -16.76 5.02 20.56
N ILE A 24 -17.18 5.55 21.71
CA ILE A 24 -16.88 6.93 22.13
C ILE A 24 -15.37 7.11 22.29
N ARG A 25 -14.71 6.21 23.04
CA ARG A 25 -13.25 6.25 23.25
C ARG A 25 -12.47 6.26 21.94
N VAL A 26 -12.91 5.51 20.93
CA VAL A 26 -12.13 5.29 19.70
C VAL A 26 -12.50 6.27 18.58
N TYR A 27 -13.76 6.70 18.43
CA TYR A 27 -14.24 7.36 17.21
C TYR A 27 -14.95 8.72 17.40
N ASP A 28 -15.06 9.27 18.61
CA ASP A 28 -15.89 10.46 18.91
C ASP A 28 -15.27 11.81 18.49
N ASP A 29 -14.00 11.81 18.10
CA ASP A 29 -13.17 12.98 17.86
C ASP A 29 -13.20 13.47 16.41
N GLN A 30 -14.41 13.78 15.89
CA GLN A 30 -14.72 14.32 14.55
C GLN A 30 -15.24 13.26 13.55
N ASP A 31 -16.52 12.92 13.67
CA ASP A 31 -17.26 12.18 12.65
C ASP A 31 -18.26 13.14 11.97
N ASP A 32 -17.76 14.12 11.21
CA ASP A 32 -18.64 14.97 10.39
C ASP A 32 -19.43 14.07 9.45
N LEU A 33 -20.73 13.97 9.69
CA LEU A 33 -21.61 13.16 8.87
C LEU A 33 -21.79 13.86 7.52
N GLU A 34 -21.26 13.24 6.47
CA GLU A 34 -21.38 13.73 5.10
C GLU A 34 -22.85 14.03 4.76
N GLU A 35 -23.12 15.20 4.15
CA GLU A 35 -24.47 15.64 3.82
C GLU A 35 -25.20 14.66 2.87
N SER A 36 -24.45 13.99 1.99
CA SER A 36 -24.95 12.92 1.12
C SER A 36 -25.48 11.72 1.92
N PHE A 37 -24.80 11.35 3.01
CA PHE A 37 -25.19 10.27 3.90
C PHE A 37 -26.45 10.65 4.70
N LEU A 38 -26.48 11.87 5.26
CA LEU A 38 -27.67 12.40 5.94
C LEU A 38 -28.90 12.41 5.00
N ASN A 39 -28.74 12.88 3.76
CA ASN A 39 -29.81 12.88 2.77
C ASN A 39 -30.27 11.46 2.42
N SER A 40 -29.35 10.50 2.31
CA SER A 40 -29.69 9.10 2.10
C SER A 40 -30.52 8.53 3.27
N ILE A 41 -30.15 8.82 4.52
CA ILE A 41 -30.94 8.39 5.69
C ILE A 41 -32.31 9.08 5.73
N ARG A 42 -32.39 10.36 5.34
CA ARG A 42 -33.65 11.10 5.27
C ARG A 42 -34.61 10.55 4.21
N GLU A 43 -34.11 10.17 3.04
CA GLU A 43 -34.93 9.68 1.92
C GLU A 43 -35.27 8.19 2.02
N MET A 44 -34.30 7.37 2.44
CA MET A 44 -34.40 5.90 2.38
C MET A 44 -34.56 5.26 3.76
N GLY A 45 -34.39 6.03 4.83
CA GLY A 45 -34.29 5.50 6.19
C GLY A 45 -33.04 4.64 6.41
N ILE A 46 -33.08 3.84 7.47
CA ILE A 46 -32.03 2.88 7.79
C ILE A 46 -32.31 1.57 7.05
N LEU A 47 -31.53 1.28 5.99
CA LEU A 47 -31.71 0.06 5.16
C LEU A 47 -31.19 -1.20 5.85
N GLU A 48 -29.99 -1.12 6.42
CA GLU A 48 -29.42 -2.19 7.23
C GLU A 48 -29.76 -1.90 8.69
N PRO A 49 -30.32 -2.85 9.47
CA PRO A 49 -30.62 -2.62 10.88
C PRO A 49 -29.39 -2.30 11.73
N ILE A 50 -29.59 -1.55 12.81
CA ILE A 50 -28.59 -1.30 13.85
C ILE A 50 -28.46 -2.55 14.72
N VAL A 51 -27.25 -2.94 15.10
CA VAL A 51 -27.05 -4.08 16.01
C VAL A 51 -26.93 -3.53 17.43
N VAL A 52 -27.78 -4.01 18.32
CA VAL A 52 -27.80 -3.63 19.74
C VAL A 52 -27.74 -4.88 20.62
N ASP A 53 -27.32 -4.72 21.87
CA ASP A 53 -27.49 -5.75 22.88
C ASP A 53 -28.87 -5.70 23.56
N THR A 54 -29.09 -6.53 24.58
CA THR A 54 -30.36 -6.59 25.32
C THR A 54 -30.66 -5.34 26.15
N GLU A 55 -29.69 -4.45 26.33
CA GLU A 55 -29.80 -3.18 27.06
C GLU A 55 -29.87 -1.98 26.10
N ASP A 56 -30.14 -2.23 24.81
CA ASP A 56 -30.17 -1.24 23.74
C ASP A 56 -28.83 -0.48 23.58
N THR A 57 -27.70 -1.10 23.97
CA THR A 57 -26.36 -0.59 23.71
C THR A 57 -25.96 -0.89 22.28
N ILE A 58 -25.56 0.13 21.52
CA ILE A 58 -25.21 0.03 20.11
C ILE A 58 -23.88 -0.71 19.96
N ILE A 59 -23.91 -1.85 19.27
CA ILE A 59 -22.71 -2.62 18.91
C ILE A 59 -22.24 -2.26 17.50
N SER A 60 -23.19 -2.03 16.58
CA SER A 60 -22.89 -1.59 15.22
C SER A 60 -23.96 -0.64 14.69
N GLY A 61 -23.54 0.48 14.10
CA GLY A 61 -24.44 1.48 13.53
C GLY A 61 -24.46 2.82 14.23
N HIS A 62 -23.45 3.17 15.04
CA HIS A 62 -23.35 4.47 15.73
C HIS A 62 -23.56 5.67 14.79
N ARG A 63 -22.88 5.70 13.64
CA ARG A 63 -23.09 6.74 12.61
C ARG A 63 -24.51 6.78 12.04
N ARG A 64 -25.16 5.63 11.90
CA ARG A 64 -26.56 5.54 11.46
C ARG A 64 -27.51 6.10 12.50
N VAL A 65 -27.26 5.83 13.79
CA VAL A 65 -28.05 6.40 14.90
C VAL A 65 -27.85 7.91 15.00
N ALA A 66 -26.60 8.38 14.90
CA ALA A 66 -26.31 9.81 14.87
C ALA A 66 -27.02 10.51 13.69
N ALA A 67 -26.91 9.96 12.48
CA ALA A 67 -27.60 10.47 11.30
C ALA A 67 -29.14 10.44 11.44
N ALA A 68 -29.70 9.33 11.94
CA ALA A 68 -31.13 9.18 12.17
C ALA A 68 -31.66 10.21 13.18
N THR A 69 -30.90 10.47 14.23
CA THR A 69 -31.21 11.49 15.25
C THR A 69 -31.16 12.89 14.63
N GLU A 70 -30.12 13.18 13.85
CA GLU A 70 -29.95 14.48 13.19
C GLU A 70 -31.04 14.79 12.17
N VAL A 71 -31.46 13.80 11.37
CA VAL A 71 -32.55 14.00 10.39
C VAL A 71 -33.95 13.85 10.98
N GLY A 72 -34.07 13.46 12.25
CA GLY A 72 -35.31 13.40 13.00
C GLY A 72 -36.20 12.17 12.71
N LEU A 73 -35.60 10.99 12.50
CA LEU A 73 -36.38 9.75 12.40
C LEU A 73 -37.00 9.37 13.76
N GLU A 74 -38.29 9.05 13.77
CA GLU A 74 -39.00 8.62 14.98
C GLU A 74 -38.59 7.21 15.44
N GLU A 75 -38.35 6.31 14.50
CA GLU A 75 -37.97 4.92 14.76
C GLU A 75 -36.91 4.42 13.78
N VAL A 76 -36.03 3.55 14.26
CA VAL A 76 -35.01 2.85 13.47
C VAL A 76 -35.08 1.33 13.70
N PRO A 77 -34.84 0.52 12.66
CA PRO A 77 -34.79 -0.92 12.78
C PRO A 77 -33.52 -1.35 13.52
N VAL A 78 -33.72 -2.21 14.51
CA VAL A 78 -32.65 -2.81 15.32
C VAL A 78 -32.69 -4.33 15.24
N ARG A 79 -31.52 -4.96 15.32
CA ARG A 79 -31.33 -6.40 15.56
C ARG A 79 -30.71 -6.55 16.94
N ILE A 80 -31.40 -7.28 17.81
CA ILE A 80 -30.93 -7.56 19.17
C ILE A 80 -30.03 -8.79 19.12
N LYS A 81 -28.79 -8.66 19.60
CA LYS A 81 -27.82 -9.75 19.74
C LYS A 81 -27.47 -9.95 21.21
N THR A 82 -27.49 -11.19 21.67
CA THR A 82 -26.93 -11.58 22.98
C THR A 82 -25.44 -11.90 22.83
N PHE A 83 -24.67 -11.63 23.88
CA PHE A 83 -23.24 -11.92 23.95
C PHE A 83 -22.97 -12.76 25.18
N ASP A 84 -22.08 -13.73 25.06
CA ASP A 84 -21.72 -14.62 26.17
C ASP A 84 -20.83 -13.92 27.21
N SER A 85 -20.12 -12.85 26.79
CA SER A 85 -19.27 -12.05 27.66
C SER A 85 -19.09 -10.63 27.14
N GLU A 86 -18.65 -9.72 28.02
CA GLU A 86 -18.22 -8.37 27.62
C GLU A 86 -17.00 -8.42 26.68
N LEU A 87 -16.18 -9.47 26.72
CA LEU A 87 -15.08 -9.67 25.79
C LEU A 87 -15.61 -9.90 24.36
N GLU A 88 -16.56 -10.81 24.16
CA GLU A 88 -17.18 -11.05 22.85
C GLU A 88 -17.84 -9.78 22.29
N LYS A 89 -18.52 -9.02 23.16
CA LYS A 89 -19.18 -7.76 22.80
C LYS A 89 -18.20 -6.72 22.25
N ARG A 90 -17.05 -6.54 22.92
CA ARG A 90 -15.99 -5.61 22.49
C ARG A 90 -15.37 -6.03 21.16
N GLU A 91 -15.13 -7.33 20.96
CA GLU A 91 -14.56 -7.87 19.73
C GLU A 91 -15.48 -7.67 18.53
N VAL A 92 -16.76 -7.97 18.69
CA VAL A 92 -17.76 -7.84 17.62
C VAL A 92 -17.91 -6.36 17.23
N LEU A 93 -17.86 -5.44 18.20
CA LEU A 93 -17.86 -4.00 17.94
C LEU A 93 -16.69 -3.57 17.06
N LEU A 94 -15.46 -3.97 17.40
CA LEU A 94 -14.27 -3.63 16.61
C LEU A 94 -14.31 -4.28 15.23
N HIS A 95 -14.70 -5.55 15.15
CA HIS A 95 -14.82 -6.29 13.90
C HIS A 95 -15.77 -5.61 12.90
N HIS A 96 -16.91 -5.10 13.36
CA HIS A 96 -17.84 -4.36 12.52
C HIS A 96 -17.25 -3.04 11.98
N ASN A 97 -16.27 -2.46 12.67
CA ASN A 97 -15.60 -1.24 12.25
C ASN A 97 -14.30 -1.50 11.48
N ARG A 98 -13.86 -2.75 11.27
CA ARG A 98 -12.59 -3.08 10.57
C ARG A 98 -12.45 -2.40 9.20
N ARG A 99 -13.54 -2.32 8.42
CA ARG A 99 -13.54 -1.74 7.06
C ARG A 99 -13.80 -0.24 7.01
N ARG A 100 -13.96 0.40 8.17
CA ARG A 100 -14.16 1.84 8.26
C ARG A 100 -12.86 2.57 7.84
N ALA A 101 -12.97 3.64 7.08
CA ALA A 101 -11.86 4.58 6.89
C ALA A 101 -11.61 5.32 8.21
N LYS A 102 -10.38 5.26 8.71
CA LYS A 102 -9.99 5.72 10.05
C LYS A 102 -8.77 6.61 9.95
N THR A 103 -8.71 7.65 10.79
CA THR A 103 -7.51 8.46 10.97
C THR A 103 -6.42 7.65 11.69
N PHE A 104 -5.19 8.19 11.74
CA PHE A 104 -4.11 7.56 12.50
C PHE A 104 -4.48 7.41 13.98
N SER A 105 -5.01 8.47 14.59
CA SER A 105 -5.41 8.50 16.00
C SER A 105 -6.51 7.48 16.31
N GLN A 106 -7.50 7.35 15.43
CA GLN A 106 -8.56 6.34 15.55
C GLN A 106 -7.99 4.92 15.50
N LYS A 107 -7.04 4.66 14.58
CA LYS A 107 -6.35 3.36 14.51
C LYS A 107 -5.54 3.07 15.77
N MET A 108 -4.87 4.07 16.35
CA MET A 108 -4.08 3.89 17.57
C MET A 108 -4.96 3.58 18.79
N ARG A 109 -6.07 4.29 18.98
CA ARG A 109 -7.01 3.98 20.07
C ARG A 109 -7.68 2.63 19.90
N GLU A 110 -7.99 2.23 18.67
CA GLU A 110 -8.48 0.88 18.37
C GLU A 110 -7.44 -0.18 18.72
N ALA A 111 -6.17 0.09 18.44
CA ALA A 111 -5.06 -0.80 18.77
C ALA A 111 -4.91 -1.01 20.28
N GLU A 112 -5.02 0.05 21.09
CA GLU A 112 -5.03 -0.05 22.55
C GLU A 112 -6.15 -0.97 23.04
N VAL A 113 -7.36 -0.85 22.47
CA VAL A 113 -8.49 -1.72 22.82
C VAL A 113 -8.22 -3.17 22.42
N LEU A 114 -7.62 -3.41 21.25
CA LEU A 114 -7.27 -4.76 20.80
C LEU A 114 -6.20 -5.39 21.69
N GLU A 115 -5.20 -4.63 22.15
CA GLU A 115 -4.23 -5.10 23.12
C GLU A 115 -4.88 -5.51 24.45
N GLU A 116 -5.84 -4.73 24.95
CA GLU A 116 -6.65 -5.08 26.13
C GLU A 116 -7.39 -6.42 25.93
N ILE A 117 -8.05 -6.59 24.78
CA ILE A 117 -8.80 -7.80 24.40
C ILE A 117 -7.86 -9.02 24.30
N GLU A 118 -6.73 -8.89 23.62
CA GLU A 118 -5.77 -10.00 23.45
C GLU A 118 -5.15 -10.42 24.78
N ARG A 119 -4.87 -9.47 25.67
CA ARG A 119 -4.38 -9.75 27.03
C ARG A 119 -5.41 -10.56 27.82
N GLU A 120 -6.67 -10.16 27.79
CA GLU A 120 -7.76 -10.86 28.47
C GLU A 120 -7.96 -12.28 27.91
N ARG A 121 -7.94 -12.44 26.58
CA ARG A 121 -7.96 -13.77 25.92
C ARG A 121 -6.78 -14.65 26.31
N ALA A 122 -5.60 -14.07 26.48
CA ALA A 122 -4.41 -14.82 26.88
C ALA A 122 -4.57 -15.34 28.31
N GLN A 123 -5.15 -14.54 29.21
CA GLN A 123 -5.47 -14.95 30.58
C GLN A 123 -6.52 -16.08 30.62
N GLU A 124 -7.58 -15.99 29.82
CA GLU A 124 -8.59 -17.09 29.70
C GLU A 124 -7.95 -18.40 29.23
N ARG A 125 -7.05 -18.35 28.23
CA ARG A 125 -6.30 -19.51 27.72
C ARG A 125 -5.36 -20.15 28.75
N GLN A 126 -4.83 -19.37 29.68
CA GLN A 126 -4.00 -19.89 30.78
C GLN A 126 -4.86 -20.50 31.89
N GLY A 127 -6.06 -19.97 32.13
CA GLY A 127 -7.01 -20.45 33.14
C GLY A 127 -7.63 -21.82 32.87
N GLU A 128 -7.68 -22.29 31.61
CA GLU A 128 -8.24 -23.61 31.25
C GLU A 128 -7.28 -24.80 31.44
N ARG A 129 -6.01 -24.57 31.80
CA ARG A 129 -5.02 -25.63 32.04
C ARG A 129 -4.93 -26.03 33.53
N THR A 130 -6.00 -26.59 34.10
CA THR A 130 -5.99 -27.14 35.48
C THR A 130 -5.56 -28.60 35.62
N ASP A 131 -5.08 -29.24 34.56
CA ASP A 131 -4.87 -30.69 34.57
C ASP A 131 -3.48 -31.04 34.05
N LEU A 132 -2.48 -31.09 34.93
CA LEU A 132 -1.47 -32.16 35.08
C LEU A 132 -0.23 -31.74 35.90
N VAL A 133 -0.24 -32.25 37.14
CA VAL A 133 0.88 -32.80 37.95
C VAL A 133 1.92 -31.85 38.55
N GLU A 134 1.80 -31.73 39.89
CA GLU A 134 2.86 -31.42 40.84
C GLU A 134 4.16 -32.18 40.53
N ASN A 135 5.26 -31.47 40.27
CA ASN A 135 6.50 -31.80 40.95
C ASN A 135 7.42 -30.59 41.12
N GLN A 136 8.00 -30.54 42.31
CA GLN A 136 8.73 -29.43 42.92
C GLN A 136 10.05 -29.11 42.18
N SER A 137 10.35 -27.83 41.99
CA SER A 137 11.63 -27.24 42.40
C SER A 137 11.62 -25.70 42.27
N GLN A 138 11.58 -25.07 43.44
CA GLN A 138 12.24 -23.81 43.83
C GLN A 138 12.52 -22.73 42.75
N GLY A 139 11.74 -21.66 42.83
CA GLY A 139 12.25 -20.31 43.09
C GLY A 139 13.02 -19.61 41.97
N ALA A 140 12.27 -19.03 41.04
CA ALA A 140 12.53 -17.69 40.53
C ALA A 140 11.18 -17.09 40.14
N GLU A 141 10.85 -15.90 40.64
CA GLU A 141 9.79 -15.07 40.09
C GLU A 141 10.21 -14.73 38.66
N ASP A 142 9.73 -15.53 37.71
CA ASP A 142 9.96 -15.35 36.28
C ASP A 142 8.85 -14.45 35.74
N ASP A 143 9.12 -13.14 35.76
CA ASP A 143 8.34 -12.09 35.08
C ASP A 143 8.56 -12.16 33.55
N SER A 144 8.70 -13.38 33.00
CA SER A 144 8.79 -13.63 31.57
C SER A 144 7.40 -13.93 31.00
N GLU A 145 6.60 -12.87 30.84
CA GLU A 145 5.69 -12.86 29.70
C GLU A 145 6.55 -13.18 28.47
N SER A 146 6.41 -14.40 27.94
CA SER A 146 7.33 -14.91 26.94
C SER A 146 7.43 -13.91 25.78
N LYS A 147 8.64 -13.44 25.45
CA LYS A 147 8.90 -12.55 24.29
C LYS A 147 8.23 -13.04 22.99
N SER A 148 7.94 -14.35 22.93
CA SER A 148 7.24 -15.00 21.81
C SER A 148 5.76 -14.65 21.66
N ASP A 149 5.07 -14.28 22.74
CA ASP A 149 3.64 -13.97 22.72
C ASP A 149 3.39 -12.47 22.52
N TYR A 150 4.26 -11.62 23.09
CA TYR A 150 4.23 -10.17 22.84
C TYR A 150 4.36 -9.85 21.33
N GLY A 151 5.32 -10.47 20.64
CA GLY A 151 5.49 -10.28 19.19
C GLY A 151 4.24 -10.69 18.40
N LYS A 152 3.59 -11.80 18.75
CA LYS A 152 2.36 -12.27 18.10
C LYS A 152 1.19 -11.32 18.34
N THR A 153 1.03 -10.81 19.56
CA THR A 153 -0.01 -9.85 19.91
C THR A 153 0.17 -8.57 19.10
N ARG A 154 1.39 -8.01 19.10
CA ARG A 154 1.74 -6.83 18.32
C ARG A 154 1.44 -6.97 16.83
N ASP A 155 1.87 -8.08 16.22
CA ASP A 155 1.68 -8.33 14.80
C ASP A 155 0.19 -8.49 14.45
N LYS A 156 -0.59 -9.14 15.33
CA LYS A 156 -2.05 -9.29 15.17
C LYS A 156 -2.76 -7.94 15.25
N VAL A 157 -2.40 -7.12 16.24
CA VAL A 157 -2.95 -5.77 16.39
C VAL A 157 -2.65 -4.93 15.15
N ALA A 158 -1.41 -4.96 14.65
CA ALA A 158 -0.99 -4.23 13.46
C ALA A 158 -1.79 -4.60 12.19
N ASP A 159 -2.06 -5.90 11.98
CA ASP A 159 -2.92 -6.38 10.88
C ASP A 159 -4.37 -5.90 11.01
N GLU A 160 -4.94 -6.00 12.22
CA GLU A 160 -6.35 -5.69 12.43
C GLU A 160 -6.64 -4.18 12.27
N VAL A 161 -5.74 -3.31 12.74
CA VAL A 161 -5.88 -1.84 12.57
C VAL A 161 -5.34 -1.32 11.24
N GLY A 162 -4.62 -2.16 10.48
CA GLY A 162 -4.07 -1.80 9.17
C GLY A 162 -3.02 -0.69 9.23
N ILE A 163 -2.06 -0.82 10.15
CA ILE A 163 -0.92 0.10 10.31
C ILE A 163 0.37 -0.42 9.65
N GLY A 164 0.41 -1.68 9.24
CA GLY A 164 1.57 -2.29 8.58
C GLY A 164 2.07 -3.51 9.35
N SER A 165 3.38 -3.66 9.47
CA SER A 165 3.96 -4.73 10.29
C SER A 165 3.86 -4.40 11.78
N GLY A 166 4.09 -5.39 12.64
CA GLY A 166 4.19 -5.14 14.08
C GLY A 166 5.27 -4.12 14.44
N ARG A 167 6.41 -4.08 13.73
CA ARG A 167 7.42 -3.04 13.96
C ARG A 167 6.96 -1.65 13.55
N THR A 168 6.23 -1.53 12.43
CA THR A 168 5.59 -0.25 12.06
C THR A 168 4.61 0.18 13.15
N TYR A 169 3.88 -0.78 13.72
CA TYR A 169 3.02 -0.53 14.86
C TYR A 169 3.80 -0.11 16.12
N ASP A 170 4.95 -0.70 16.43
CA ASP A 170 5.80 -0.24 17.56
C ASP A 170 6.29 1.21 17.36
N LYS A 171 6.70 1.58 16.14
CA LYS A 171 7.08 2.98 15.81
C LYS A 171 5.88 3.91 15.96
N ALA A 172 4.73 3.52 15.41
CA ALA A 172 3.47 4.27 15.54
C ALA A 172 3.06 4.44 17.01
N LYS A 173 3.20 3.40 17.81
CA LYS A 173 2.91 3.39 19.24
C LYS A 173 3.83 4.31 20.02
N GLN A 174 5.13 4.36 19.70
CA GLN A 174 6.05 5.30 20.34
C GLN A 174 5.70 6.76 20.03
N VAL A 175 5.37 7.09 18.78
CA VAL A 175 4.90 8.43 18.40
C VAL A 175 3.59 8.75 19.13
N TRP A 176 2.65 7.81 19.13
CA TRP A 176 1.37 7.96 19.82
C TRP A 176 1.53 8.19 21.32
N ASP A 177 2.28 7.33 22.01
CA ASP A 177 2.52 7.41 23.45
C ASP A 177 3.24 8.71 23.82
N ALA A 178 4.24 9.14 23.03
CA ALA A 178 4.90 10.43 23.22
C ALA A 178 3.90 11.60 23.12
N ALA A 179 3.01 11.58 22.12
CA ALA A 179 1.98 12.60 21.96
C ALA A 179 0.96 12.61 23.11
N GLN A 180 0.53 11.43 23.58
CA GLN A 180 -0.36 11.30 24.75
C GLN A 180 0.31 11.80 26.03
N ASN A 181 1.63 11.65 26.13
CA ASN A 181 2.44 12.18 27.24
C ASN A 181 2.74 13.70 27.11
N GLY A 182 2.18 14.37 26.11
CA GLY A 182 2.30 15.82 25.93
C GLY A 182 3.48 16.29 25.08
N ASP A 183 4.16 15.39 24.37
CA ASP A 183 5.20 15.79 23.42
C ASP A 183 4.58 16.52 22.22
N THR A 184 4.89 17.82 22.11
CA THR A 184 4.34 18.69 21.06
C THR A 184 4.82 18.35 19.65
N VAL A 185 6.00 17.76 19.49
CA VAL A 185 6.51 17.33 18.18
C VAL A 185 5.77 16.07 17.77
N ALA A 186 5.61 15.11 18.68
CA ALA A 186 4.81 13.92 18.40
C ALA A 186 3.34 14.27 18.08
N GLN A 187 2.74 15.23 18.79
CA GLN A 187 1.41 15.76 18.47
C GLN A 187 1.36 16.38 17.08
N HIS A 188 2.36 17.17 16.70
CA HIS A 188 2.43 17.78 15.37
C HIS A 188 2.65 16.73 14.27
N GLU A 189 3.49 15.72 14.50
CA GLU A 189 3.71 14.66 13.52
C GLU A 189 2.46 13.79 13.32
N ILE A 190 1.65 13.55 14.36
CA ILE A 190 0.35 12.89 14.20
C ILE A 190 -0.57 13.70 13.27
N GLU A 191 -0.64 15.03 13.47
CA GLU A 191 -1.42 15.90 12.59
C GLU A 191 -0.95 15.81 11.13
N ARG A 192 0.37 15.78 10.90
CA ARG A 192 0.95 15.63 9.57
C ARG A 192 0.70 14.25 8.95
N ILE A 193 0.69 13.18 9.74
CA ILE A 193 0.30 11.84 9.26
C ILE A 193 -1.13 11.88 8.74
N GLU A 194 -2.04 12.53 9.46
CA GLU A 194 -3.46 12.54 9.13
C GLU A 194 -3.82 13.50 7.98
N THR A 195 -3.12 14.63 7.86
CA THR A 195 -3.49 15.71 6.94
C THR A 195 -2.55 15.84 5.73
N GLU A 196 -1.26 15.59 5.90
CA GLU A 196 -0.22 15.82 4.88
C GLU A 196 0.28 14.52 4.23
N GLY A 197 -0.11 13.36 4.75
CA GLY A 197 0.34 12.06 4.25
C GLY A 197 1.78 11.70 4.65
N GLN A 198 2.29 12.30 5.73
CA GLN A 198 3.57 11.95 6.35
C GLN A 198 3.64 10.45 6.69
N SER A 199 4.82 9.86 6.56
CA SER A 199 5.01 8.44 6.89
C SER A 199 5.20 8.24 8.40
N ILE A 200 4.73 7.10 8.92
CA ILE A 200 4.91 6.71 10.33
C ILE A 200 6.40 6.69 10.70
N HIS A 201 7.26 6.20 9.80
CA HIS A 201 8.69 6.17 10.04
C HIS A 201 9.30 7.56 10.10
N GLY A 202 8.93 8.47 9.18
CA GLY A 202 9.39 9.86 9.20
C GLY A 202 8.96 10.59 10.49
N ALA A 203 7.71 10.41 10.90
CA ALA A 203 7.22 10.93 12.18
C ALA A 203 8.00 10.35 13.38
N TYR A 204 8.30 9.06 13.34
CA TYR A 204 9.10 8.39 14.37
C TYR A 204 10.53 8.93 14.46
N GLU A 205 11.21 9.14 13.34
CA GLU A 205 12.58 9.70 13.34
C GLU A 205 12.61 11.10 13.96
N GLN A 206 11.65 11.97 13.62
CA GLN A 206 11.54 13.31 14.22
C GLN A 206 11.34 13.27 15.75
N VAL A 207 10.54 12.31 16.24
CA VAL A 207 10.33 12.11 17.67
C VAL A 207 11.57 11.48 18.33
N ARG A 208 12.25 10.56 17.65
CA ARG A 208 13.43 9.85 18.15
C ARG A 208 14.65 10.76 18.26
N GLU A 209 14.96 11.54 17.23
CA GLU A 209 16.07 12.50 17.23
C GLU A 209 15.96 13.45 18.41
N ARG A 210 14.75 13.95 18.70
CA ARG A 210 14.47 14.80 19.86
C ARG A 210 14.71 14.09 21.20
N LEU A 211 14.29 12.83 21.33
CA LEU A 211 14.50 12.06 22.56
C LEU A 211 15.99 11.79 22.82
N ASN A 212 16.77 11.62 21.76
CA ASN A 212 18.22 11.46 21.84
C ASN A 212 18.95 12.78 22.17
N ASP A 213 18.47 13.92 21.66
CA ASP A 213 18.99 15.25 22.00
C ASP A 213 18.66 15.70 23.44
N GLY A 214 17.77 14.97 24.14
CA GLY A 214 17.34 15.25 25.52
C GLY A 214 18.28 14.72 26.61
N ASP A 215 19.13 13.75 26.30
CA ASP A 215 20.13 13.17 27.20
C ASP A 215 21.54 13.55 26.73
N GLY A 216 21.93 14.79 27.03
CA GLY A 216 23.28 15.27 26.78
C GLY A 216 24.32 14.58 27.67
N GLU A 217 25.09 13.66 27.09
CA GLU A 217 26.52 13.54 27.41
C GLU A 217 27.32 13.74 26.11
N THR A 218 28.15 14.78 26.16
CA THR A 218 28.84 15.43 25.07
C THR A 218 29.97 14.55 24.54
N THR A 219 30.00 14.31 23.24
CA THR A 219 31.27 14.23 22.51
C THR A 219 31.13 15.03 21.22
N ASP A 220 31.68 16.25 21.27
CA ASP A 220 32.01 17.07 20.12
C ASP A 220 32.91 16.26 19.17
N GLU A 221 32.52 16.06 17.90
CA GLU A 221 33.45 16.15 16.77
C GLU A 221 32.72 16.78 15.58
N GLU A 222 33.19 17.96 15.21
CA GLU A 222 32.77 18.76 14.06
C GLU A 222 32.97 17.99 12.74
N GLU A 223 32.02 18.14 11.82
CA GLU A 223 32.21 17.82 10.41
C GLU A 223 33.44 18.55 9.85
N THR A 224 34.39 17.77 9.31
CA THR A 224 35.22 18.23 8.19
C THR A 224 35.08 17.27 7.04
N SER A 225 34.54 17.80 5.94
CA SER A 225 34.61 17.26 4.59
C SER A 225 36.06 16.97 4.17
N GLU A 226 36.32 15.77 3.64
CA GLU A 226 36.98 15.50 2.35
C GLU A 226 37.69 14.13 2.31
N THR A 227 37.45 13.44 1.19
CA THR A 227 38.31 12.43 0.49
C THR A 227 38.50 11.02 1.07
N ASP A 228 38.00 10.06 0.28
CA ASP A 228 38.49 8.72 -0.02
C ASP A 228 39.58 8.13 0.88
N SER A 229 39.26 7.02 1.56
CA SER A 229 39.98 5.75 1.40
C SER A 229 39.35 4.61 2.20
N ASP A 230 39.12 3.52 1.47
CA ASP A 230 39.08 2.11 1.87
C ASP A 230 38.84 1.68 3.33
N SER A 231 37.85 0.78 3.43
CA SER A 231 37.78 -0.36 4.36
C SER A 231 37.42 -0.08 5.82
N ASN A 232 36.11 -0.12 6.12
CA ASN A 232 35.65 -0.88 7.28
C ASN A 232 34.19 -1.30 7.07
N SER A 233 33.98 -2.60 6.89
CA SER A 233 32.65 -3.21 6.85
C SER A 233 32.01 -3.14 8.23
N ASN A 234 31.19 -2.11 8.46
CA ASN A 234 30.16 -2.16 9.49
C ASN A 234 29.06 -3.09 8.98
N ASP A 235 29.10 -4.34 9.45
CA ASP A 235 28.02 -5.32 9.27
C ASP A 235 26.85 -4.93 10.20
N GLU A 236 26.19 -3.81 9.91
CA GLU A 236 24.87 -3.53 10.47
C GLU A 236 23.88 -4.42 9.73
N THR A 237 23.41 -5.47 10.39
CA THR A 237 22.37 -6.35 9.85
C THR A 237 21.10 -5.54 9.57
N LEU A 238 20.74 -5.40 8.29
CA LEU A 238 19.48 -4.80 7.84
C LEU A 238 18.29 -5.48 8.53
N ASP A 239 17.35 -4.67 9.02
CA ASP A 239 16.12 -5.19 9.61
C ASP A 239 15.32 -5.96 8.53
N PRO A 240 14.92 -7.22 8.76
CA PRO A 240 14.07 -7.98 7.83
C PRO A 240 12.80 -7.26 7.34
N ASP A 241 12.26 -6.32 8.11
CA ASP A 241 11.08 -5.53 7.74
C ASP A 241 11.42 -4.29 6.89
N GLU A 242 12.68 -3.91 6.82
CA GLU A 242 13.20 -2.88 5.90
C GLU A 242 13.61 -3.47 4.55
N LEU A 243 13.65 -4.81 4.46
CA LEU A 243 13.90 -5.49 3.21
C LEU A 243 12.81 -5.17 2.18
N VAL A 244 13.28 -4.70 1.04
CA VAL A 244 12.46 -4.56 -0.16
C VAL A 244 12.20 -5.98 -0.70
N LEU A 245 10.93 -6.38 -0.73
CA LEU A 245 10.51 -7.72 -1.17
C LEU A 245 10.18 -7.74 -2.67
N SER A 246 10.46 -8.85 -3.34
CA SER A 246 10.19 -9.00 -4.78
C SER A 246 8.71 -9.09 -5.17
N ALA A 247 7.76 -9.10 -4.23
CA ALA A 247 6.33 -9.16 -4.54
C ALA A 247 5.49 -8.26 -3.63
N HIS A 248 4.55 -7.54 -4.25
CA HIS A 248 3.71 -6.56 -3.57
C HIS A 248 2.27 -6.59 -4.07
N VAL A 249 1.32 -6.61 -3.13
CA VAL A 249 -0.10 -6.33 -3.44
C VAL A 249 -0.32 -4.83 -3.36
N GLY A 250 -0.66 -4.19 -4.47
CA GLY A 250 -0.79 -2.74 -4.51
C GLY A 250 -0.92 -2.15 -5.91
N THR A 251 -0.71 -0.84 -5.99
CA THR A 251 -0.74 -0.04 -7.21
C THR A 251 0.68 0.37 -7.59
N ASN A 252 0.92 0.68 -8.86
CA ASN A 252 2.28 1.00 -9.35
C ASN A 252 2.90 2.19 -8.60
N ASP A 253 2.12 3.22 -8.24
CA ASP A 253 2.58 4.37 -7.46
C ASP A 253 3.08 4.02 -6.05
N LYS A 254 2.72 2.84 -5.52
CA LYS A 254 3.19 2.35 -4.21
C LYS A 254 4.42 1.46 -4.30
N VAL A 255 4.62 0.80 -5.45
CA VAL A 255 5.70 -0.18 -5.63
C VAL A 255 6.91 0.46 -6.28
N PHE A 256 6.71 1.28 -7.31
CA PHE A 256 7.79 1.91 -8.06
C PHE A 256 8.81 2.66 -7.19
N PRO A 257 8.43 3.45 -6.17
CA PRO A 257 9.41 4.09 -5.28
C PRO A 257 10.38 3.08 -4.65
N LYS A 258 9.90 1.89 -4.26
CA LYS A 258 10.76 0.85 -3.68
C LYS A 258 11.75 0.26 -4.68
N VAL A 259 11.34 0.19 -5.96
CA VAL A 259 12.19 -0.31 -7.04
C VAL A 259 13.29 0.70 -7.32
N ILE A 260 12.93 1.96 -7.59
CA ILE A 260 13.93 2.97 -7.93
C ILE A 260 14.85 3.30 -6.74
N ASP A 261 14.33 3.36 -5.52
CA ASP A 261 15.12 3.64 -4.31
C ASP A 261 16.13 2.52 -3.98
N LEU A 262 15.87 1.27 -4.40
CA LEU A 262 16.78 0.15 -4.17
C LEU A 262 17.95 0.12 -5.16
N HIS A 263 17.73 0.62 -6.38
CA HIS A 263 18.66 0.41 -7.49
C HIS A 263 19.31 1.69 -8.03
N VAL A 264 18.78 2.87 -7.71
CA VAL A 264 19.21 4.14 -8.29
C VAL A 264 19.51 5.16 -7.19
N ASP A 265 20.74 5.68 -7.22
CA ASP A 265 21.23 6.65 -6.26
C ASP A 265 20.51 8.01 -6.35
N ASP A 266 20.39 8.67 -5.19
CA ASP A 266 19.86 10.03 -5.11
C ASP A 266 20.69 11.00 -5.96
N GLY A 267 20.02 11.86 -6.73
CA GLY A 267 20.64 12.80 -7.66
C GLY A 267 20.99 12.22 -9.03
N ALA A 268 20.76 10.93 -9.28
CA ALA A 268 20.96 10.31 -10.58
C ALA A 268 20.16 11.02 -11.71
N ALA A 269 20.75 11.06 -12.89
CA ALA A 269 20.12 11.43 -14.16
C ALA A 269 19.21 10.30 -14.63
N VAL A 270 17.90 10.48 -14.40
CA VAL A 270 16.88 9.47 -14.72
C VAL A 270 16.01 9.97 -15.86
N ALA A 271 15.74 9.13 -16.85
CA ALA A 271 14.72 9.40 -17.87
C ALA A 271 13.56 8.40 -17.77
N ASP A 272 12.35 8.90 -17.54
CA ASP A 272 11.13 8.15 -17.83
C ASP A 272 10.71 8.49 -19.25
N VAL A 273 10.92 7.54 -20.16
CA VAL A 273 10.72 7.72 -21.60
C VAL A 273 9.31 7.32 -22.06
N THR A 274 8.44 7.03 -21.10
CA THR A 274 7.05 6.61 -21.26
C THR A 274 6.19 7.16 -20.11
N TYR A 275 6.45 8.43 -19.75
CA TYR A 275 5.98 9.01 -18.50
C TYR A 275 4.46 8.99 -18.31
N GLY A 276 3.71 9.11 -19.40
CA GLY A 276 2.25 9.13 -19.39
C GLY A 276 1.69 10.18 -18.43
N ASN A 277 0.95 9.74 -17.40
CA ASN A 277 0.37 10.64 -16.39
C ASN A 277 1.22 10.75 -15.12
N GLY A 278 2.48 10.31 -15.14
CA GLY A 278 3.38 10.36 -13.98
C GLY A 278 2.95 9.47 -12.82
N THR A 279 2.26 8.35 -13.08
CA THR A 279 1.69 7.51 -12.01
C THR A 279 2.77 6.92 -11.10
N PHE A 280 3.90 6.51 -11.67
CA PHE A 280 5.04 5.95 -10.92
C PHE A 280 5.63 6.96 -9.93
N TRP A 281 5.67 8.23 -10.32
CA TRP A 281 6.36 9.30 -9.62
C TRP A 281 5.56 9.96 -8.51
N LYS A 282 4.26 9.64 -8.35
CA LYS A 282 3.36 10.28 -7.37
C LYS A 282 3.84 10.22 -5.91
N ARG A 283 4.67 9.24 -5.57
CA ARG A 283 5.21 9.03 -4.22
C ARG A 283 6.73 9.04 -4.16
N VAL A 284 7.38 9.44 -5.26
CA VAL A 284 8.81 9.70 -5.28
C VAL A 284 9.00 11.15 -4.87
N SER A 285 9.89 11.41 -3.91
CA SER A 285 10.17 12.77 -3.44
C SER A 285 10.59 13.67 -4.60
N SER A 286 9.94 14.82 -4.74
CA SER A 286 10.28 15.78 -5.79
C SER A 286 11.74 16.24 -5.64
N GLY A 287 12.48 16.24 -6.75
CA GLY A 287 13.89 16.63 -6.75
C GLY A 287 14.87 15.56 -6.24
N LYS A 288 14.38 14.37 -5.86
CA LYS A 288 15.25 13.24 -5.48
C LYS A 288 16.16 12.79 -6.63
N TYR A 289 15.65 12.87 -7.85
CA TYR A 289 16.37 12.53 -9.08
C TYR A 289 16.34 13.70 -10.05
N ASN A 290 17.37 13.78 -10.91
CA ASN A 290 17.39 14.68 -12.06
C ASN A 290 16.53 14.08 -13.18
N LEU A 291 15.20 14.07 -12.95
CA LEU A 291 14.22 13.41 -13.80
C LEU A 291 14.00 14.16 -15.13
N ARG A 292 14.01 13.41 -16.22
CA ARG A 292 13.55 13.80 -17.56
C ARG A 292 12.32 12.97 -17.90
N ALA A 293 11.16 13.60 -17.92
CA ALA A 293 9.85 12.99 -18.11
C ALA A 293 9.34 13.24 -19.53
N THR A 294 9.38 12.21 -20.35
CA THR A 294 9.00 12.29 -21.77
C THR A 294 8.03 11.17 -22.14
N ASP A 295 7.17 11.42 -23.13
CA ASP A 295 6.19 10.45 -23.63
C ASP A 295 5.97 10.67 -25.13
N LEU A 296 5.47 9.66 -25.82
CA LEU A 296 5.11 9.78 -27.22
C LEU A 296 3.95 10.75 -27.44
N ASP A 297 3.01 10.82 -26.49
CA ASP A 297 1.91 11.79 -26.51
C ASP A 297 2.41 13.13 -25.91
N PRO A 298 2.49 14.22 -26.70
CA PRO A 298 2.98 15.51 -26.21
C PRO A 298 2.20 16.04 -25.00
N ALA A 299 0.91 15.71 -24.90
CA ALA A 299 0.09 16.13 -23.75
C ALA A 299 0.49 15.43 -22.43
N LYS A 300 1.30 14.38 -22.52
CA LYS A 300 1.80 13.54 -21.43
C LYS A 300 3.32 13.58 -21.31
N SER A 301 3.98 14.48 -22.03
CA SER A 301 5.43 14.62 -22.07
C SER A 301 5.84 15.98 -21.48
N PRO A 302 5.96 16.12 -20.14
CA PRO A 302 6.29 17.39 -19.48
C PRO A 302 7.53 18.09 -20.04
N ASP A 303 8.51 17.32 -20.50
CA ASP A 303 9.79 17.84 -20.96
C ASP A 303 9.94 17.86 -22.50
N SER A 304 8.84 17.69 -23.26
CA SER A 304 8.85 17.85 -24.72
C SER A 304 7.51 18.29 -25.30
N ASP A 305 7.54 19.33 -26.13
CA ASP A 305 6.36 19.86 -26.84
C ASP A 305 5.94 19.03 -28.07
N GLU A 306 6.83 18.17 -28.57
CA GLU A 306 6.62 17.41 -29.83
C GLU A 306 6.32 15.92 -29.59
N GLY A 307 6.45 15.45 -28.34
CA GLY A 307 6.43 14.03 -27.99
C GLY A 307 7.72 13.33 -28.41
N ILE A 308 8.15 12.31 -27.66
CA ILE A 308 9.40 11.58 -27.90
C ILE A 308 9.11 10.09 -28.07
N ASP A 309 9.66 9.51 -29.13
CA ASP A 309 9.59 8.06 -29.36
C ASP A 309 10.68 7.37 -28.52
N CYS A 310 10.29 6.46 -27.64
CA CYS A 310 11.23 5.73 -26.79
C CYS A 310 12.22 4.82 -27.55
N ARG A 311 12.11 4.71 -28.88
CA ARG A 311 13.07 4.02 -29.77
C ARG A 311 14.10 4.97 -30.41
N ASP A 312 13.94 6.28 -30.24
CA ASP A 312 14.81 7.32 -30.78
C ASP A 312 14.87 8.49 -29.79
N LEU A 313 15.65 8.31 -28.73
CA LEU A 313 15.77 9.24 -27.61
C LEU A 313 16.74 10.38 -27.94
N PRO A 314 16.42 11.63 -27.52
CA PRO A 314 17.25 12.80 -27.83
C PRO A 314 18.53 12.90 -26.98
N TYR A 315 18.87 11.86 -26.21
CA TYR A 315 20.02 11.82 -25.31
C TYR A 315 21.25 11.23 -25.99
N LYS A 316 22.43 11.66 -25.53
CA LYS A 316 23.70 11.12 -26.01
C LYS A 316 23.93 9.71 -25.48
N ASP A 317 24.85 9.01 -26.13
CA ASP A 317 25.35 7.72 -25.65
C ASP A 317 25.91 7.86 -24.24
N GLY A 318 25.51 6.99 -23.32
CA GLY A 318 25.98 6.99 -21.93
C GLY A 318 25.66 8.26 -21.14
N GLU A 319 24.57 8.95 -21.43
CA GLU A 319 24.18 10.19 -20.74
C GLU A 319 23.38 9.95 -19.45
N LEU A 320 22.74 8.78 -19.32
CA LEU A 320 21.78 8.52 -18.25
C LEU A 320 22.28 7.42 -17.31
N ASP A 321 22.04 7.64 -16.02
CA ASP A 321 22.28 6.65 -14.96
C ASP A 321 21.11 5.65 -14.89
N CYS A 322 19.89 6.08 -15.25
CA CYS A 322 18.73 5.21 -15.29
C CYS A 322 17.72 5.59 -16.39
N VAL A 323 17.14 4.56 -17.03
CA VAL A 323 16.02 4.67 -17.96
C VAL A 323 14.84 3.85 -17.43
N VAL A 324 13.66 4.47 -17.38
CA VAL A 324 12.39 3.82 -17.01
C VAL A 324 11.53 3.67 -18.26
N LEU A 325 11.09 2.44 -18.53
CA LEU A 325 10.41 2.05 -19.76
C LEU A 325 9.11 1.27 -19.47
N ASP A 326 7.95 1.86 -19.76
CA ASP A 326 6.57 1.31 -19.66
C ASP A 326 5.77 1.53 -20.96
N PRO A 327 6.23 1.00 -22.12
CA PRO A 327 5.51 1.16 -23.36
C PRO A 327 4.19 0.37 -23.34
N PRO A 328 3.21 0.76 -24.16
CA PRO A 328 1.89 0.13 -24.16
C PRO A 328 1.96 -1.36 -24.54
N TYR A 329 1.53 -2.22 -23.62
CA TYR A 329 1.61 -3.69 -23.75
C TYR A 329 0.33 -4.37 -24.24
N ALA A 330 -0.78 -3.64 -24.47
CA ALA A 330 -2.03 -4.26 -24.89
C ALA A 330 -2.12 -4.38 -26.43
N GLU A 331 -2.18 -5.63 -26.94
CA GLU A 331 -2.26 -5.93 -28.38
C GLU A 331 -3.34 -5.16 -29.14
N GLY A 332 -4.44 -4.78 -28.47
CA GLY A 332 -5.57 -4.06 -29.06
C GLY A 332 -5.24 -2.63 -29.52
N PHE A 333 -4.12 -2.05 -29.08
CA PHE A 333 -3.62 -0.77 -29.57
C PHE A 333 -3.00 -0.90 -30.97
N TYR A 334 -2.55 -2.11 -31.35
CA TYR A 334 -1.83 -2.39 -32.60
C TYR A 334 -2.72 -3.03 -33.67
N ASP A 335 -4.03 -3.17 -33.42
CA ASP A 335 -5.01 -3.70 -34.37
C ASP A 335 -5.57 -2.56 -35.27
N GLY A 336 -5.35 -2.70 -36.58
CA GLY A 336 -5.53 -1.65 -37.59
C GLY A 336 -6.97 -1.18 -37.82
N ASP A 337 -7.97 -1.84 -37.26
CA ASP A 337 -9.39 -1.65 -37.66
C ASP A 337 -10.28 -0.96 -36.61
N ARG A 338 -9.71 -0.42 -35.52
CA ARG A 338 -10.46 0.37 -34.51
C ARG A 338 -10.35 1.88 -34.76
N THR A 339 -11.46 2.50 -35.15
CA THR A 339 -11.56 3.94 -35.48
C THR A 339 -12.19 4.82 -34.39
N ASN A 340 -12.34 4.32 -33.15
CA ASN A 340 -12.97 5.07 -32.05
C ASN A 340 -12.03 5.22 -30.83
N GLY A 341 -10.80 5.67 -31.06
CA GLY A 341 -9.76 5.81 -30.02
C GLY A 341 -9.55 7.24 -29.55
N SER A 342 -9.11 7.39 -28.29
CA SER A 342 -8.61 8.67 -27.74
C SER A 342 -7.39 9.22 -28.51
N GLU A 343 -7.02 10.49 -28.35
CA GLU A 343 -5.83 11.08 -29.01
C GLU A 343 -4.53 10.28 -28.73
N SER A 344 -4.40 9.67 -27.55
CA SER A 344 -3.27 8.78 -27.26
C SER A 344 -3.27 7.48 -28.08
N GLU A 345 -4.44 6.96 -28.48
CA GLU A 345 -4.51 5.82 -29.40
C GLU A 345 -4.08 6.18 -30.82
N TYR A 346 -4.23 7.44 -31.23
CA TYR A 346 -3.74 7.93 -32.51
C TYR A 346 -2.21 7.89 -32.57
N TRP A 347 -1.52 8.42 -31.55
CA TRP A 347 -0.06 8.44 -31.51
C TRP A 347 0.56 7.03 -31.48
N ILE A 348 -0.02 6.12 -30.68
CA ILE A 348 0.43 4.72 -30.63
C ILE A 348 0.28 4.05 -31.99
N LYS A 349 -0.83 4.29 -32.71
CA LYS A 349 -1.03 3.74 -34.06
C LYS A 349 -0.11 4.38 -35.10
N ASP A 350 0.02 5.70 -35.07
CA ASP A 350 0.77 6.46 -36.07
C ASP A 350 2.27 6.16 -36.02
N ARG A 351 2.85 6.04 -34.81
CA ARG A 351 4.30 5.92 -34.61
C ARG A 351 4.74 4.52 -34.22
N TYR A 352 4.03 3.80 -33.34
CA TYR A 352 4.44 2.45 -32.93
C TYR A 352 3.92 1.34 -33.85
N ALA A 353 2.64 1.40 -34.27
CA ALA A 353 2.08 0.33 -35.12
C ALA A 353 2.53 0.40 -36.59
N ASN A 354 2.70 1.61 -37.15
CA ASN A 354 3.11 1.78 -38.56
C ASN A 354 4.63 1.59 -38.81
N ALA A 355 5.46 1.59 -37.77
CA ALA A 355 6.92 1.48 -37.92
C ALA A 355 7.43 0.06 -38.21
N ALA A 356 6.58 -0.97 -38.06
CA ALA A 356 6.92 -2.37 -38.35
C ALA A 356 6.49 -2.82 -39.76
N ASP A 357 6.49 -1.91 -40.74
CA ASP A 357 6.08 -2.13 -42.15
C ASP A 357 4.72 -2.84 -42.36
N GLY A 358 3.87 -2.89 -41.33
CA GLY A 358 2.58 -3.58 -41.34
C GLY A 358 2.65 -5.12 -41.34
N GLU A 359 3.85 -5.73 -41.17
CA GLU A 359 4.01 -7.18 -41.17
C GLU A 359 3.82 -7.81 -39.78
N LEU A 360 4.21 -7.10 -38.70
CA LEU A 360 4.08 -7.58 -37.33
C LEU A 360 2.72 -7.22 -36.73
N THR A 361 2.06 -8.19 -36.11
CA THR A 361 0.72 -7.99 -35.51
C THR A 361 0.63 -8.64 -34.13
N TYR A 362 -0.25 -8.10 -33.28
CA TYR A 362 -0.52 -8.63 -31.93
C TYR A 362 0.74 -8.63 -31.06
N HIS A 363 1.01 -9.73 -30.35
CA HIS A 363 2.17 -9.88 -29.46
C HIS A 363 3.52 -9.56 -30.12
N GLU A 364 3.69 -9.88 -31.41
CA GLU A 364 4.97 -9.67 -32.11
C GLU A 364 5.28 -8.17 -32.25
N ALA A 365 4.27 -7.32 -32.42
CA ALA A 365 4.43 -5.87 -32.46
C ALA A 365 4.79 -5.31 -31.06
N VAL A 366 4.18 -5.85 -30.00
CA VAL A 366 4.51 -5.51 -28.62
C VAL A 366 5.97 -5.87 -28.34
N LEU A 367 6.37 -7.11 -28.62
CA LEU A 367 7.74 -7.57 -28.39
C LEU A 367 8.75 -6.73 -29.18
N HIS A 368 8.48 -6.44 -30.45
CA HIS A 368 9.36 -5.61 -31.26
C HIS A 368 9.55 -4.20 -30.68
N LEU A 369 8.49 -3.57 -30.16
CA LEU A 369 8.61 -2.27 -29.49
C LEU A 369 9.52 -2.36 -28.26
N TYR A 370 9.32 -3.35 -27.40
CA TYR A 370 10.20 -3.54 -26.22
C TYR A 370 11.65 -3.81 -26.63
N CYS A 371 11.88 -4.58 -27.71
CA CYS A 371 13.23 -4.87 -28.20
C CYS A 371 13.95 -3.63 -28.74
N GLU A 372 13.27 -2.80 -29.54
CA GLU A 372 13.84 -1.58 -30.11
C GLU A 372 14.01 -0.48 -29.05
N ALA A 373 13.03 -0.29 -28.18
CA ALA A 373 13.13 0.68 -27.08
C ALA A 373 14.20 0.25 -26.07
N GLY A 374 14.37 -1.05 -25.84
CA GLY A 374 15.44 -1.58 -25.00
C GLY A 374 16.83 -1.36 -25.59
N ARG A 375 17.01 -1.54 -26.91
CA ARG A 375 18.25 -1.19 -27.61
C ARG A 375 18.59 0.29 -27.46
N GLU A 376 17.58 1.14 -27.59
CA GLU A 376 17.77 2.57 -27.46
C GLU A 376 18.05 3.01 -26.03
N ALA A 377 17.38 2.40 -25.05
CA ALA A 377 17.67 2.59 -23.64
C ALA A 377 19.11 2.16 -23.30
N ASP A 378 19.55 0.99 -23.78
CA ASP A 378 20.94 0.53 -23.66
C ASP A 378 21.92 1.55 -24.23
N ARG A 379 21.66 2.13 -25.42
CA ARG A 379 22.54 3.16 -26.01
C ARG A 379 22.77 4.36 -25.08
N VAL A 380 21.70 4.89 -24.49
CA VAL A 380 21.76 6.13 -23.68
C VAL A 380 22.20 5.90 -22.24
N LEU A 381 22.18 4.66 -21.75
CA LEU A 381 22.68 4.28 -20.43
C LEU A 381 24.20 4.27 -20.39
N ASP A 382 24.76 4.74 -19.28
CA ASP A 382 26.19 4.59 -19.00
C ASP A 382 26.57 3.14 -18.67
N ASP A 383 27.87 2.86 -18.48
CA ASP A 383 28.40 1.50 -18.30
C ASP A 383 27.98 0.81 -16.98
N ALA A 384 27.27 1.51 -16.08
CA ALA A 384 26.70 0.94 -14.84
C ALA A 384 25.20 1.26 -14.71
N GLY A 385 24.58 1.67 -15.82
CA GLY A 385 23.27 2.27 -15.84
C GLY A 385 22.17 1.25 -15.60
N LYS A 386 21.08 1.69 -14.98
CA LYS A 386 19.93 0.83 -14.67
C LYS A 386 18.79 1.01 -15.67
N LEU A 387 18.36 -0.08 -16.29
CA LEU A 387 17.14 -0.11 -17.09
C LEU A 387 16.00 -0.74 -16.27
N ILE A 388 14.99 0.06 -15.94
CA ILE A 388 13.78 -0.40 -15.24
C ILE A 388 12.65 -0.55 -16.26
N VAL A 389 12.21 -1.79 -16.52
CA VAL A 389 11.17 -2.09 -17.50
C VAL A 389 9.90 -2.56 -16.84
N LYS A 390 8.80 -1.84 -17.08
CA LYS A 390 7.46 -2.26 -16.72
C LYS A 390 6.87 -3.12 -17.84
N VAL A 391 6.41 -4.31 -17.47
CA VAL A 391 5.74 -5.22 -18.42
C VAL A 391 4.63 -6.03 -17.75
N GLN A 392 3.73 -6.60 -18.53
CA GLN A 392 2.74 -7.58 -18.10
C GLN A 392 2.68 -8.72 -19.11
N ASP A 393 2.63 -9.96 -18.62
CA ASP A 393 2.32 -11.11 -19.48
C ASP A 393 0.94 -10.98 -20.08
N GLU A 394 0.76 -11.46 -21.29
CA GLU A 394 -0.54 -11.44 -21.96
C GLU A 394 -1.05 -12.82 -22.38
N VAL A 395 -2.28 -12.83 -22.85
CA VAL A 395 -2.87 -13.97 -23.56
C VAL A 395 -3.24 -13.45 -24.94
N SER A 396 -2.40 -13.72 -25.92
CA SER A 396 -2.63 -13.34 -27.32
C SER A 396 -3.08 -14.57 -28.11
N ARG A 397 -4.14 -14.44 -28.92
CA ARG A 397 -4.69 -15.52 -29.76
C ARG A 397 -4.93 -16.88 -29.05
N ASN A 398 -5.30 -16.86 -27.75
CA ASN A 398 -5.46 -18.02 -26.86
C ASN A 398 -4.16 -18.73 -26.42
N GLU A 399 -3.01 -18.16 -26.75
CA GLU A 399 -1.70 -18.62 -26.34
C GLU A 399 -1.20 -17.77 -25.17
N GLN A 400 -0.50 -18.42 -24.25
CA GLN A 400 0.13 -17.74 -23.13
C GLN A 400 1.42 -17.13 -23.62
N ARG A 401 1.54 -15.81 -23.54
CA ARG A 401 2.80 -15.09 -23.79
C ARG A 401 3.46 -14.76 -22.47
N LEU A 402 4.72 -15.13 -22.33
CA LEU A 402 5.51 -14.86 -21.14
C LEU A 402 6.43 -13.70 -21.49
N THR A 403 5.82 -12.55 -21.75
CA THR A 403 6.47 -11.39 -22.36
C THR A 403 7.68 -10.94 -21.54
N HIS A 404 7.61 -11.03 -20.21
CA HIS A 404 8.76 -10.75 -19.36
C HIS A 404 9.96 -11.67 -19.64
N VAL A 405 9.74 -12.97 -19.88
CA VAL A 405 10.80 -13.93 -20.24
C VAL A 405 11.34 -13.64 -21.65
N GLU A 406 10.45 -13.38 -22.60
CA GLU A 406 10.81 -13.08 -23.99
C GLU A 406 11.70 -11.82 -24.06
N ILE A 407 11.39 -10.78 -23.28
CA ILE A 407 12.21 -9.56 -23.19
C ILE A 407 13.51 -9.80 -22.41
N THR A 408 13.44 -10.50 -21.27
CA THR A 408 14.63 -10.78 -20.44
C THR A 408 15.68 -11.52 -21.27
N ASN A 409 15.30 -12.59 -21.96
CA ASN A 409 16.22 -13.33 -22.82
C ASN A 409 16.86 -12.44 -23.88
N TYR A 410 16.07 -11.58 -24.50
CA TYR A 410 16.57 -10.69 -25.54
C TYR A 410 17.53 -9.63 -24.98
N TYR A 411 17.24 -9.01 -23.81
CA TYR A 411 18.14 -8.05 -23.19
C TYR A 411 19.44 -8.69 -22.72
N GLU A 412 19.39 -9.89 -22.13
CA GLU A 412 20.59 -10.60 -21.71
C GLU A 412 21.43 -11.11 -22.90
N GLU A 413 20.80 -11.73 -23.90
CA GLU A 413 21.53 -12.38 -25.00
C GLU A 413 21.98 -11.39 -26.09
N GLU A 414 21.16 -10.39 -26.42
CA GLU A 414 21.41 -9.48 -27.55
C GLU A 414 21.99 -8.13 -27.12
N LEU A 415 21.65 -7.63 -25.93
CA LEU A 415 22.16 -6.35 -25.43
C LEU A 415 23.28 -6.53 -24.40
N GLY A 416 23.38 -7.72 -23.78
CA GLY A 416 24.39 -7.99 -22.76
C GLY A 416 24.05 -7.43 -21.37
N LEU A 417 22.82 -6.91 -21.18
CA LEU A 417 22.35 -6.42 -19.90
C LEU A 417 22.19 -7.59 -18.92
N THR A 418 22.44 -7.37 -17.64
CA THR A 418 22.25 -8.38 -16.59
C THR A 418 20.96 -8.12 -15.83
N ALA A 419 20.06 -9.10 -15.74
CA ALA A 419 18.88 -8.97 -14.88
C ALA A 419 19.29 -9.02 -13.39
N GLU A 420 19.13 -7.90 -12.69
CA GLU A 420 19.46 -7.80 -11.27
C GLU A 420 18.29 -8.24 -10.39
N ASP A 421 17.08 -7.78 -10.71
CA ASP A 421 15.92 -8.00 -9.87
C ASP A 421 14.59 -8.00 -10.63
N LEU A 422 13.58 -8.59 -9.99
CA LEU A 422 12.22 -8.69 -10.54
C LEU A 422 11.18 -8.46 -9.46
N PHE A 423 10.35 -7.45 -9.67
CA PHE A 423 9.26 -7.09 -8.77
C PHE A 423 7.89 -7.46 -9.36
N VAL A 424 7.10 -8.24 -8.62
CA VAL A 424 5.73 -8.61 -8.97
C VAL A 424 4.74 -7.67 -8.31
N VAL A 425 4.03 -6.87 -9.09
CA VAL A 425 2.93 -6.01 -8.64
C VAL A 425 1.61 -6.72 -8.86
N VAL A 426 0.97 -7.19 -7.79
CA VAL A 426 -0.36 -7.81 -7.80
C VAL A 426 -1.41 -6.74 -7.55
N ARG A 427 -2.38 -6.61 -8.46
CA ARG A 427 -3.48 -5.66 -8.33
C ARG A 427 -4.40 -6.07 -7.17
N PRO A 428 -4.91 -5.11 -6.37
CA PRO A 428 -5.84 -5.41 -5.29
C PRO A 428 -7.24 -5.80 -5.81
N ASP A 429 -7.59 -5.35 -7.03
CA ASP A 429 -8.85 -5.65 -7.68
C ASP A 429 -8.80 -6.92 -8.54
N THR A 430 -9.92 -7.63 -8.62
CA THR A 430 -10.07 -8.75 -9.55
C THR A 430 -10.39 -8.23 -10.95
N PRO A 431 -9.61 -8.58 -12.00
CA PRO A 431 -9.90 -8.15 -13.36
C PRO A 431 -11.23 -8.74 -13.87
N VAL A 432 -12.30 -7.94 -13.88
CA VAL A 432 -13.61 -8.34 -14.40
C VAL A 432 -13.68 -8.08 -15.90
N SER A 433 -14.20 -9.04 -16.67
CA SER A 433 -14.54 -8.82 -18.07
C SER A 433 -15.97 -9.30 -18.33
N PRO A 434 -16.88 -8.42 -18.77
CA PRO A 434 -18.33 -8.69 -18.79
C PRO A 434 -18.74 -9.77 -19.80
N ASN A 435 -17.85 -10.23 -20.68
CA ASN A 435 -18.16 -11.08 -21.84
C ASN A 435 -17.52 -12.47 -21.81
N ILE A 436 -16.96 -12.93 -20.67
CA ILE A 436 -16.34 -14.27 -20.59
C ILE A 436 -17.43 -15.35 -20.45
N LYS A 437 -17.70 -16.07 -21.55
CA LYS A 437 -18.61 -17.24 -21.56
C LYS A 437 -17.97 -18.52 -21.04
N ARG A 438 -16.66 -18.70 -21.25
CA ARG A 438 -15.86 -19.86 -20.79
C ARG A 438 -14.40 -19.46 -20.61
N GLN A 439 -13.88 -19.57 -19.39
CA GLN A 439 -12.48 -19.28 -19.09
C GLN A 439 -11.60 -20.49 -19.48
N ARG A 440 -10.59 -20.27 -20.33
CA ARG A 440 -9.61 -21.28 -20.75
C ARG A 440 -8.20 -21.07 -20.18
N ARG A 441 -7.92 -19.86 -19.70
CA ARG A 441 -6.61 -19.42 -19.17
C ARG A 441 -6.81 -18.57 -17.91
N ALA A 442 -5.79 -18.51 -17.06
CA ALA A 442 -5.77 -17.57 -15.94
C ALA A 442 -5.78 -16.14 -16.46
N ARG A 443 -6.50 -15.24 -15.78
CA ARG A 443 -6.46 -13.81 -16.07
C ARG A 443 -5.27 -13.20 -15.37
N LYS A 444 -4.64 -12.23 -16.03
CA LYS A 444 -3.46 -11.53 -15.53
C LYS A 444 -3.93 -10.47 -14.55
N ASN A 445 -3.60 -10.69 -13.29
CA ASN A 445 -3.88 -9.78 -12.17
C ASN A 445 -2.60 -9.17 -11.59
N HIS A 446 -1.47 -9.45 -12.22
CA HIS A 446 -0.17 -8.95 -11.80
C HIS A 446 0.63 -8.48 -13.01
N SER A 447 1.69 -7.75 -12.72
CA SER A 447 2.60 -7.21 -13.71
C SER A 447 3.99 -7.07 -13.09
N TYR A 448 5.02 -6.84 -13.87
CA TYR A 448 6.42 -6.89 -13.43
C TYR A 448 7.10 -5.53 -13.57
N PHE A 449 7.98 -5.18 -12.64
CA PHE A 449 9.12 -4.31 -12.92
C PHE A 449 10.35 -5.21 -13.00
N LEU A 450 11.01 -5.21 -14.15
CA LEU A 450 12.30 -5.86 -14.35
C LEU A 450 13.38 -4.80 -14.19
N VAL A 451 14.46 -5.13 -13.48
CA VAL A 451 15.61 -4.24 -13.31
C VAL A 451 16.81 -4.90 -13.96
N PHE A 452 17.43 -4.20 -14.90
CA PHE A 452 18.64 -4.63 -15.57
C PHE A 452 19.77 -3.64 -15.32
N GLU A 453 21.00 -4.15 -15.21
CA GLU A 453 22.24 -3.39 -15.22
C GLU A 453 22.94 -3.58 -16.56
N LYS A 454 23.59 -2.53 -17.06
CA LYS A 454 24.34 -2.54 -18.31
C LYS A 454 25.74 -3.16 -18.19
#